data_AF-A0A429T7S8-F1
#
_entry.id   AF-A0A429T7S8-F1
#
_cell.length_a   1.000
_cell.length_b   1.000
_cell.length_c   1.000
_cell.angle_alpha   90.00
_cell.angle_beta   90.00
_cell.angle_gamma   90.00
#
_symmetry.space_group_name_H-M   'P 1'
#
loop_
_entity.id
_entity.type
_entity.pdbx_description
1 polymer ?
#
loop_
_entity_poly.entity_id
_entity_poly.type
_entity_poly.pdbx_seq_one_letter_code
_entity_poly.pdbx_strand_id
1 'polypeptide(L)'
;MVDVRDADPAASPPELRTVRGETVFVAARDADALERFCAENRIPVCRRPDVWGDLLEPFLDTEFGPRHRAETLDRLARSGIGSAEAARIRERVGPLVAAYNGVHGDWCHLGLADLLDAAGSDLVPEGLRVPPRDRAAFRAWAMEIADRPLTRPV
;
A
#
# COMPACT_ATOMS: atom_id res chain seq x y z
N MET A 1 14.23 1.78 21.26
CA MET A 1 14.83 1.56 19.92
C MET A 1 13.82 0.75 19.13
N VAL A 2 13.36 1.24 17.98
CA VAL A 2 12.42 0.49 17.13
C VAL A 2 13.18 -0.69 16.56
N ASP A 3 12.68 -1.89 16.81
CA ASP A 3 13.26 -3.12 16.28
C ASP A 3 12.78 -3.30 14.83
N VAL A 4 13.70 -3.12 13.88
CA VAL A 4 13.41 -3.10 12.44
C VAL A 4 13.61 -4.51 11.88
N ARG A 5 12.58 -5.03 11.22
CA ARG A 5 12.57 -6.36 10.61
C ARG A 5 13.27 -6.34 9.25
N ASP A 6 12.86 -5.43 8.38
CA ASP A 6 13.33 -5.28 7.01
C ASP A 6 12.99 -3.89 6.45
N ALA A 7 13.60 -3.54 5.32
CA ALA A 7 13.29 -2.31 4.58
C ALA A 7 13.21 -2.55 3.07
N ASP A 8 12.45 -1.70 2.38
CA ASP A 8 12.37 -1.64 0.92
C ASP A 8 12.63 -0.18 0.48
N PRO A 9 13.89 0.18 0.23
CA PRO A 9 14.24 1.50 -0.26
C PRO A 9 13.70 1.79 -1.67
N ALA A 10 13.31 0.76 -2.42
CA ALA A 10 12.79 0.88 -3.77
C ALA A 10 11.25 0.93 -3.83
N ALA A 11 10.57 0.85 -2.68
CA ALA A 11 9.13 1.04 -2.60
C ALA A 11 8.73 2.50 -2.91
N SER A 12 7.45 2.71 -3.21
CA SER A 12 6.87 4.04 -3.47
C SER A 12 5.78 4.34 -2.44
N PRO A 13 6.07 5.15 -1.40
CA PRO A 13 7.38 5.67 -1.02
C PRO A 13 8.30 4.58 -0.39
N PRO A 14 9.62 4.85 -0.24
CA PRO A 14 10.52 3.97 0.49
C PRO A 14 9.99 3.66 1.89
N GLU A 15 10.15 2.42 2.37
CA GLU A 15 9.54 2.03 3.65
C GLU A 15 10.37 1.03 4.45
N LEU A 16 10.22 1.06 5.78
CA LEU A 16 10.73 0.05 6.70
C LEU A 16 9.59 -0.62 7.46
N ARG A 17 9.79 -1.87 7.86
CA ARG A 17 8.84 -2.63 8.67
C ARG A 17 9.45 -2.97 10.01
N THR A 18 8.69 -2.73 11.08
CA THR A 18 9.11 -3.13 12.43
C THR A 18 8.82 -4.62 12.65
N VAL A 19 9.47 -5.23 13.64
CA VAL A 19 9.16 -6.61 14.07
C VAL A 19 7.71 -6.79 14.54
N ARG A 20 7.02 -5.68 14.84
CA ARG A 20 5.59 -5.66 15.22
C ARG A 20 4.65 -5.54 14.02
N GLY A 21 5.18 -5.51 12.79
CA GLY A 21 4.39 -5.40 11.57
C GLY A 21 3.96 -3.98 11.21
N GLU A 22 4.54 -2.96 11.85
CA GLU A 22 4.24 -1.57 11.49
C GLU A 22 5.09 -1.13 10.30
N THR A 23 4.46 -0.54 9.30
CA THR A 23 5.16 0.14 8.20
C THR A 23 5.43 1.59 8.57
N VAL A 24 6.66 2.04 8.34
CA VAL A 24 7.10 3.44 8.45
C VAL A 24 7.59 3.88 7.08
N PHE A 25 6.97 4.93 6.55
CA PHE A 25 7.35 5.52 5.28
C PHE A 25 8.50 6.51 5.47
N VAL A 26 9.41 6.50 4.51
CA VAL A 26 10.55 7.39 4.41
C VAL A 26 10.35 8.25 3.17
N ALA A 27 10.66 9.54 3.26
CA ALA A 27 10.53 10.43 2.11
C ALA A 27 11.41 9.95 0.96
N ALA A 28 10.93 10.05 -0.28
CA ALA A 28 11.66 9.55 -1.47
C ALA A 28 13.08 10.13 -1.60
N ARG A 29 13.28 11.40 -1.23
CA ARG A 29 14.60 12.07 -1.21
C ARG A 29 15.62 11.42 -0.24
N ASP A 30 15.13 10.65 0.72
CA ASP A 30 15.93 10.02 1.77
C ASP A 30 16.13 8.51 1.49
N ALA A 31 15.80 8.01 0.29
CA ALA A 31 15.99 6.61 -0.10
C ALA A 31 17.44 6.13 0.06
N ASP A 32 18.42 6.91 -0.43
CA ASP A 32 19.84 6.59 -0.27
C ASP A 32 20.27 6.59 1.21
N ALA A 33 19.64 7.45 2.03
CA ALA A 33 19.90 7.48 3.46
C ALA A 33 19.34 6.24 4.16
N LEU A 34 18.17 5.76 3.74
CA LEU A 34 17.60 4.50 4.20
C LEU A 34 18.48 3.30 3.84
N GLU A 35 19.02 3.26 2.61
CA GLU A 35 19.96 2.21 2.20
C GLU A 35 21.21 2.17 3.08
N ARG A 36 21.83 3.33 3.32
CA ARG A 36 23.00 3.44 4.21
C ARG A 36 22.67 3.00 5.63
N PHE A 37 21.54 3.46 6.17
CA PHE A 37 21.06 3.06 7.50
C PHE A 37 20.90 1.54 7.59
N CYS A 38 20.35 0.90 6.55
CA CYS A 38 20.19 -0.55 6.53
C CYS A 38 21.54 -1.27 6.52
N ALA A 39 22.50 -0.80 5.70
CA ALA A 39 23.84 -1.38 5.63
C ALA A 39 24.59 -1.28 6.97
N GLU A 40 24.57 -0.10 7.61
CA GLU A 40 25.23 0.16 8.89
C GLU A 40 24.66 -0.70 10.03
N ASN A 41 23.35 -0.93 10.01
CA ASN A 41 22.63 -1.65 11.07
C ASN A 41 22.37 -3.13 10.75
N ARG A 42 22.85 -3.61 9.59
CA ARG A 42 22.60 -4.97 9.07
C ARG A 42 21.12 -5.32 8.96
N ILE A 43 20.29 -4.34 8.60
CA ILE A 43 18.86 -4.53 8.35
C ILE A 43 18.70 -5.15 6.95
N PRO A 44 17.95 -6.25 6.81
CA PRO A 44 17.67 -6.85 5.51
C PRO A 44 16.96 -5.86 4.57
N VAL A 45 17.47 -5.73 3.35
CA VAL A 45 16.79 -5.03 2.26
C VAL A 45 16.02 -6.06 1.43
N CYS A 46 14.71 -5.88 1.31
CA CYS A 46 13.81 -6.80 0.63
C CYS A 46 12.89 -6.02 -0.30
N ARG A 47 12.81 -6.43 -1.56
CA ARG A 47 11.85 -5.86 -2.50
C ARG A 47 10.50 -6.56 -2.34
N ARG A 48 9.44 -5.80 -2.08
CA ARG A 48 8.11 -6.34 -1.81
C ARG A 48 7.15 -6.02 -2.96
N PRO A 49 6.14 -6.88 -3.22
CA PRO A 49 5.07 -6.53 -4.14
C PRO A 49 4.29 -5.34 -3.59
N ASP A 50 3.93 -4.42 -4.47
CA ASP A 50 3.01 -3.34 -4.13
C ASP A 50 1.56 -3.84 -4.23
N VAL A 51 1.14 -4.55 -3.19
CA VAL A 51 -0.20 -5.13 -3.10
C VAL A 51 -1.28 -4.05 -3.17
N TRP A 52 -1.05 -2.89 -2.55
CA TRP A 52 -2.01 -1.79 -2.58
C TRP A 52 -2.03 -1.08 -3.92
N GLY A 53 -0.88 -0.91 -4.58
CA GLY A 53 -0.81 -0.52 -5.99
C GLY A 53 -1.73 -1.35 -6.88
N ASP A 54 -1.60 -2.67 -6.79
CA ASP A 54 -2.41 -3.61 -7.58
C ASP A 54 -3.91 -3.61 -7.17
N LEU A 55 -4.22 -3.43 -5.89
CA LEU A 55 -5.60 -3.33 -5.41
C LEU A 55 -6.28 -2.03 -5.86
N LEU A 56 -5.53 -0.92 -5.87
CA LEU A 56 -6.06 0.42 -6.11
C LEU A 56 -5.97 0.86 -7.58
N GLU A 57 -5.27 0.11 -8.43
CA GLU A 57 -5.16 0.35 -9.88
C GLU A 57 -6.51 0.75 -10.54
N PRO A 58 -7.66 0.10 -10.26
CA PRO A 58 -8.93 0.46 -10.90
C PRO A 58 -9.47 1.86 -10.55
N PHE A 59 -8.89 2.54 -9.55
CA PHE A 59 -9.28 3.88 -9.13
C PHE A 59 -8.37 4.98 -9.69
N LEU A 60 -7.33 4.61 -10.44
CA LEU A 60 -6.48 5.58 -11.15
C LEU A 60 -7.25 6.16 -12.34
N ASP A 61 -6.93 7.40 -12.71
CA ASP A 61 -7.46 8.08 -13.90
C ASP A 61 -6.80 7.57 -15.21
N THR A 62 -6.35 6.31 -15.21
CA THR A 62 -5.69 5.65 -16.34
C THR A 62 -6.52 4.45 -16.81
N GLU A 63 -6.84 4.40 -18.10
CA GLU A 63 -7.54 3.25 -18.67
C GLU A 63 -6.56 2.09 -18.91
N PHE A 64 -6.75 1.00 -18.14
CA PHE A 64 -5.98 -0.23 -18.33
C PHE A 64 -6.74 -1.23 -19.21
N GLY A 65 -6.03 -1.83 -20.17
CA GLY A 65 -6.58 -2.88 -21.03
C GLY A 65 -6.78 -4.22 -20.32
N PRO A 66 -7.58 -5.16 -20.88
CA PRO A 66 -7.89 -6.45 -20.25
C PRO A 66 -6.66 -7.29 -19.88
N ARG A 67 -5.61 -7.26 -20.71
CA ARG A 67 -4.35 -7.96 -20.44
C ARG A 67 -3.67 -7.45 -19.17
N HIS A 68 -3.60 -6.13 -19.01
CA HIS A 68 -3.00 -5.51 -17.83
C HIS A 68 -3.77 -5.87 -16.56
N ARG A 69 -5.11 -5.79 -16.61
CA ARG A 69 -5.98 -6.19 -15.50
C ARG A 69 -5.77 -7.65 -15.10
N ALA A 70 -5.58 -8.54 -16.07
CA ALA A 70 -5.27 -9.95 -15.80
C ALA A 70 -3.89 -10.10 -15.12
N GLU A 71 -2.86 -9.41 -15.62
CA GLU A 71 -1.52 -9.40 -15.01
C GLU A 71 -1.54 -8.86 -13.57
N THR A 72 -2.40 -7.89 -13.26
CA THR A 72 -2.60 -7.34 -11.92
C THR A 72 -3.29 -8.35 -10.99
N LEU A 73 -4.33 -9.05 -11.48
CA LEU A 73 -4.96 -10.12 -10.71
C LEU A 73 -3.98 -11.29 -10.45
N ASP A 74 -3.11 -11.61 -11.40
CA ASP A 74 -2.06 -12.62 -11.20
C ASP A 74 -1.04 -12.20 -10.14
N ARG A 75 -0.66 -10.92 -10.10
CA ARG A 75 0.20 -10.38 -9.03
C ARG A 75 -0.47 -10.49 -7.66
N LEU A 76 -1.74 -10.11 -7.55
CA LEU A 76 -2.52 -10.24 -6.31
C LEU A 76 -2.65 -11.70 -5.86
N ALA A 77 -2.89 -12.62 -6.79
CA ALA A 77 -2.99 -14.06 -6.50
C ALA A 77 -1.67 -14.62 -5.96
N ARG A 78 -0.53 -14.15 -6.48
CA ARG A 78 0.81 -14.47 -5.93
C ARG A 78 1.04 -13.89 -4.53
N SER A 79 0.25 -12.92 -4.08
CA SER A 79 0.25 -12.45 -2.69
C SER A 79 -0.87 -13.11 -1.86
N GLY A 80 -1.48 -14.19 -2.37
CA GLY A 80 -2.56 -14.90 -1.70
C GLY A 80 -3.92 -14.22 -1.75
N ILE A 81 -4.07 -13.13 -2.51
CA ILE A 81 -5.33 -12.39 -2.64
C ILE A 81 -6.05 -12.84 -3.91
N GLY A 82 -7.09 -13.65 -3.73
CA GLY A 82 -7.94 -14.11 -4.83
C GLY A 82 -8.84 -13.00 -5.38
N SER A 83 -9.39 -13.20 -6.58
CA SER A 83 -10.27 -12.23 -7.25
C SER A 83 -11.48 -11.81 -6.41
N ALA A 84 -12.11 -12.75 -5.71
CA ALA A 84 -13.26 -12.47 -4.84
C ALA A 84 -12.87 -11.63 -3.61
N GLU A 85 -11.68 -11.83 -3.07
CA GLU A 85 -11.17 -11.03 -1.97
C GLU A 85 -10.77 -9.64 -2.43
N ALA A 86 -10.06 -9.53 -3.56
CA ALA A 86 -9.72 -8.25 -4.18
C ALA A 86 -10.98 -7.41 -4.45
N ALA A 87 -12.05 -8.03 -4.94
CA ALA A 87 -13.33 -7.35 -5.15
C ALA A 87 -13.92 -6.79 -3.84
N ARG A 88 -13.92 -7.57 -2.76
CA ARG A 88 -14.41 -7.11 -1.43
C ARG A 88 -13.54 -6.00 -0.84
N ILE A 89 -12.22 -6.08 -0.98
CA ILE A 89 -11.31 -5.04 -0.52
C ILE A 89 -11.58 -3.74 -1.29
N ARG A 90 -11.69 -3.84 -2.62
CA ARG A 90 -11.99 -2.70 -3.50
C ARG A 90 -13.35 -2.08 -3.21
N GLU A 91 -14.37 -2.88 -2.93
CA GLU A 91 -15.69 -2.37 -2.50
C GLU A 91 -15.59 -1.57 -1.21
N ARG A 92 -14.79 -2.05 -0.24
CA ARG A 92 -14.59 -1.37 1.04
C ARG A 92 -13.88 -0.03 0.92
N VAL A 93 -12.83 0.06 0.09
CA VAL A 93 -11.98 1.26 0.01
C VAL A 93 -12.33 2.18 -1.16
N GLY A 94 -13.09 1.69 -2.15
CA GLY A 94 -13.34 2.40 -3.40
C GLY A 94 -13.96 3.79 -3.23
N PRO A 95 -15.03 3.96 -2.42
CA PRO A 95 -15.60 5.29 -2.18
C PRO A 95 -14.62 6.27 -1.56
N LEU A 96 -13.79 5.80 -0.61
CA LEU A 96 -12.75 6.60 0.06
C LEU A 96 -11.69 7.06 -0.94
N VAL A 97 -11.14 6.13 -1.71
CA VAL A 97 -10.03 6.38 -2.64
C VAL A 97 -10.48 7.20 -3.85
N ALA A 98 -11.67 6.93 -4.39
CA ALA A 98 -12.23 7.72 -5.48
C ALA A 98 -12.45 9.18 -5.09
N ALA A 99 -12.95 9.42 -3.86
CA ALA A 99 -13.10 10.78 -3.34
C ALA A 99 -11.76 11.49 -3.14
N TYR A 100 -10.74 10.77 -2.65
CA TYR A 100 -9.38 11.29 -2.52
C TYR A 100 -8.75 11.64 -3.88
N ASN A 101 -8.91 10.78 -4.89
CA ASN A 101 -8.36 10.99 -6.23
C ASN A 101 -9.01 12.16 -6.96
N GLY A 102 -10.34 12.31 -6.85
CA GLY A 102 -11.07 13.38 -7.53
C GLY A 102 -10.65 14.80 -7.11
N VAL A 103 -9.94 14.96 -5.99
CA VAL A 103 -9.40 16.25 -5.53
C VAL A 103 -8.05 16.59 -6.16
N HIS A 104 -7.26 15.58 -6.50
CA HIS A 104 -5.85 15.75 -6.84
C HIS A 104 -5.57 15.63 -8.35
N GLY A 105 -6.34 14.80 -9.08
CA GLY A 105 -6.16 14.54 -10.52
C GLY A 105 -4.82 13.87 -10.88
N ASP A 106 -4.78 13.20 -12.04
CA ASP A 106 -3.55 12.71 -12.70
C ASP A 106 -2.66 11.76 -11.86
N TRP A 107 -3.22 10.97 -10.94
CA TRP A 107 -2.46 9.95 -10.25
C TRP A 107 -2.11 8.79 -11.17
N CYS A 108 -0.81 8.54 -11.35
CA CYS A 108 -0.28 7.36 -12.03
C CYS A 108 -0.01 6.18 -11.07
N HIS A 109 -0.15 6.40 -9.76
CA HIS A 109 0.09 5.40 -8.72
C HIS A 109 -0.72 5.71 -7.44
N LEU A 110 -1.18 4.67 -6.76
CA LEU A 110 -1.80 4.73 -5.44
C LEU A 110 -1.35 3.52 -4.62
N GLY A 111 -0.62 3.76 -3.54
CA GLY A 111 -0.11 2.72 -2.65
C GLY A 111 -0.73 2.73 -1.26
N LEU A 112 -0.10 1.99 -0.34
CA LEU A 112 -0.50 1.96 1.07
C LEU A 112 -0.46 3.35 1.72
N ALA A 113 0.57 4.15 1.40
CA ALA A 113 0.72 5.49 1.96
C ALA A 113 -0.48 6.38 1.59
N ASP A 114 -0.91 6.36 0.33
CA ASP A 114 -2.05 7.14 -0.16
C ASP A 114 -3.37 6.69 0.47
N LEU A 115 -3.55 5.38 0.64
CA LEU A 115 -4.73 4.85 1.34
C LEU A 115 -4.82 5.34 2.80
N LEU A 116 -3.68 5.34 3.50
CA LEU A 116 -3.62 5.78 4.89
C LEU A 116 -3.79 7.29 5.02
N ASP A 117 -3.25 8.07 4.07
CA ASP A 117 -3.48 9.51 4.00
C ASP A 117 -4.95 9.82 3.72
N ALA A 118 -5.55 9.16 2.72
CA ALA A 118 -6.97 9.29 2.41
C ALA A 118 -7.87 9.02 3.61
N ALA A 119 -7.57 7.98 4.41
CA ALA A 119 -8.32 7.66 5.63
C ALA A 119 -8.24 8.75 6.72
N GLY A 120 -7.16 9.55 6.72
CA GLY A 120 -6.91 10.64 7.66
C GLY A 120 -7.36 12.02 7.17
N SER A 121 -7.44 12.19 5.84
CA SER A 121 -7.50 13.49 5.16
C SER A 121 -8.85 14.19 5.27
N ASP A 122 -8.79 15.52 5.41
CA ASP A 122 -9.96 16.41 5.34
C ASP A 122 -10.42 16.68 3.89
N LEU A 123 -9.67 16.20 2.90
CA LEU A 123 -10.04 16.32 1.47
C LEU A 123 -11.17 15.35 1.09
N VAL A 124 -11.32 14.25 1.82
CA VAL A 124 -12.40 13.29 1.63
C VAL A 124 -13.69 13.83 2.29
N PRO A 125 -14.89 13.69 1.70
CA PRO A 125 -16.15 14.05 2.35
C PRO A 125 -16.38 13.28 3.66
N GLU A 126 -16.92 13.93 4.69
CA GLU A 126 -17.07 13.36 6.04
C GLU A 126 -17.75 11.98 6.05
N GLY A 127 -18.81 11.78 5.26
CA GLY A 127 -19.56 10.52 5.17
C GLY A 127 -18.77 9.34 4.58
N LEU A 128 -17.61 9.59 3.95
CA LEU A 128 -16.74 8.57 3.38
C LEU A 128 -15.45 8.37 4.18
N ARG A 129 -15.18 9.22 5.18
CA ARG A 129 -13.97 9.14 5.99
C ARG A 129 -14.02 7.94 6.92
N VAL A 130 -12.84 7.39 7.20
CA VAL A 130 -12.67 6.46 8.33
C VAL A 130 -12.82 7.25 9.64
N PRO A 131 -13.77 6.91 10.51
CA PRO A 131 -13.98 7.61 11.77
C PRO A 131 -12.71 7.59 12.63
N PRO A 132 -12.38 8.67 13.38
CA PRO A 132 -11.15 8.73 14.17
C PRO A 132 -10.92 7.53 15.10
N ARG A 133 -11.98 7.01 15.71
CA ARG A 133 -11.96 5.82 16.58
C ARG A 133 -11.57 4.52 15.86
N ASP A 134 -11.80 4.45 14.55
CA ASP A 134 -11.59 3.25 13.73
C ASP A 134 -10.28 3.31 12.93
N ARG A 135 -9.61 4.47 12.89
CA ARG A 135 -8.37 4.68 12.11
C ARG A 135 -7.24 3.74 12.49
N ALA A 136 -7.09 3.45 13.79
CA ALA A 136 -6.07 2.51 14.25
C ALA A 136 -6.30 1.09 13.72
N ALA A 137 -7.56 0.62 13.75
CA ALA A 137 -7.94 -0.69 13.22
C ALA A 137 -7.82 -0.72 11.69
N PHE A 138 -8.21 0.37 11.01
CA PHE A 138 -8.03 0.50 9.56
C PHE A 138 -6.56 0.47 9.15
N ARG A 139 -5.69 1.20 9.87
CA ARG A 139 -4.24 1.19 9.65
C ARG A 139 -3.67 -0.22 9.80
N ALA A 140 -4.00 -0.89 10.90
CA ALA A 140 -3.53 -2.25 11.16
C ALA A 140 -3.96 -3.23 10.06
N TRP A 141 -5.24 -3.18 9.67
CA TRP A 141 -5.78 -3.98 8.57
C TRP A 141 -5.07 -3.70 7.23
N ALA A 142 -4.82 -2.44 6.91
CA ALA A 142 -4.15 -2.07 5.67
C ALA A 142 -2.68 -2.54 5.64
N MET A 143 -1.97 -2.42 6.77
CA MET A 143 -0.61 -2.93 6.91
C MET A 143 -0.54 -4.46 6.84
N GLU A 144 -1.52 -5.17 7.41
CA GLU A 144 -1.61 -6.63 7.31
C GLU A 144 -1.77 -7.10 5.84
N ILE A 145 -2.59 -6.39 5.05
CA ILE A 145 -2.72 -6.67 3.61
C ILE A 145 -1.40 -6.40 2.87
N ALA A 146 -0.68 -5.34 3.23
CA ALA A 146 0.61 -5.02 2.63
C ALA A 146 1.73 -6.00 3.04
N ASP A 147 1.55 -6.74 4.14
CA ASP A 147 2.49 -7.73 4.67
C ASP A 147 2.21 -9.15 4.19
N ARG A 148 1.30 -9.32 3.23
CA ARG A 148 1.02 -10.64 2.65
C ARG A 148 2.28 -11.23 1.98
N PRO A 149 2.67 -12.46 2.34
CA PRO A 149 3.83 -13.10 1.74
C PRO A 149 3.54 -13.48 0.30
N LEU A 150 4.59 -13.50 -0.52
CA LEU A 150 4.51 -14.12 -1.83
C LEU A 150 4.29 -15.64 -1.67
N THR A 151 3.18 -16.14 -2.17
CA THR A 151 2.95 -17.57 -2.35
C THR A 151 3.83 -18.05 -3.49
N ARG A 152 4.61 -19.11 -3.25
CA ARG A 152 5.34 -19.77 -4.35
C ARG A 152 4.28 -20.36 -5.30
N PRO A 153 4.45 -20.21 -6.63
CA PRO A 153 3.57 -20.92 -7.55
C PRO A 153 3.67 -22.42 -7.28
N VAL A 154 2.50 -23.06 -7.15
CA VAL A 154 2.35 -24.52 -7.04
C VAL A 154 2.71 -25.17 -8.37
#